data_AF-A0A9E0ZU99-F1
#
_entry.id   AF-A0A9E0ZU99-F1
#
_cell.length_a   1.000
_cell.length_b   1.000
_cell.length_c   1.000
_cell.angle_alpha   90.00
_cell.angle_beta   90.00
_cell.angle_gamma   90.00
#
_symmetry.space_group_name_H-M   'P 1'
#
loop_
_entity.id
_entity.type
_entity.pdbx_description
1 polymer ?
#
loop_
_entity_poly.entity_id
_entity_poly.type
_entity_poly.pdbx_seq_one_letter_code
_entity_poly.pdbx_strand_id
1 'polypeptide(L)' 'MYPNLLGQKAFKHLTNQDMAKIIGVSRSTYEQKIKSGRFTPKECTMFCVFFRKPFEYLFFTEKDIS' A
#
# COMPACT_ATOMS: atom_id res chain seq x y z
N MET A 1 -5.21 7.53 4.10
CA MET A 1 -5.38 6.13 4.56
C MET A 1 -4.15 5.26 4.33
N TYR A 2 -3.29 5.53 3.33
CA TYR A 2 -2.03 4.77 3.16
C TYR A 2 -0.79 5.63 2.84
N PRO A 3 -0.50 6.69 3.63
CA PRO A 3 0.67 7.55 3.38
C PRO A 3 1.98 6.75 3.38
N ASN A 4 2.13 5.79 4.29
CA ASN A 4 3.34 4.96 4.38
C ASN A 4 3.47 3.96 3.23
N LEU A 5 2.37 3.45 2.69
CA LEU A 5 2.40 2.61 1.48
C LEU A 5 2.88 3.42 0.26
N LEU A 6 2.40 4.67 0.13
CA LEU A 6 2.83 5.57 -0.94
C LEU A 6 4.29 6.01 -0.76
N GLY A 7 4.74 6.22 0.48
CA GLY A 7 6.14 6.45 0.80
C GLY A 7 7.02 5.28 0.37
N GLN A 8 6.63 4.05 0.68
CA GLN A 8 7.36 2.85 0.26
C GLN A 8 7.37 2.63 -1.25
N LYS A 9 6.25 2.94 -1.92
CA LYS A 9 6.16 2.95 -3.39
C LYS A 9 7.19 3.93 -3.98
N ALA A 10 7.25 5.15 -3.46
CA ALA A 10 8.19 6.17 -3.92
C ALA A 10 9.65 5.77 -3.64
N PHE A 11 9.93 5.29 -2.42
CA PHE A 11 11.27 4.84 -2.00
C PHE A 11 11.82 3.70 -2.86
N LYS A 12 10.96 2.75 -3.27
CA LYS A 12 11.35 1.64 -4.16
C LYS A 12 11.17 1.94 -5.65
N HIS A 13 10.84 3.19 -6.03
CA HIS A 13 10.57 3.61 -7.40
C HIS A 13 9.53 2.75 -8.15
N LEU A 14 8.51 2.27 -7.44
CA LEU A 14 7.49 1.39 -8.01
C LEU A 14 6.42 2.17 -8.76
N THR A 15 5.99 1.65 -9.91
CA THR A 15 4.86 2.21 -10.66
C THR A 15 3.53 1.73 -10.08
N ASN A 16 2.41 2.35 -10.49
CA ASN A 16 1.08 1.83 -10.15
C ASN A 16 0.86 0.41 -10.70
N GLN A 17 1.50 0.07 -11.84
CA GLN A 17 1.42 -1.26 -12.42
C GLN A 17 2.15 -2.30 -11.55
N ASP A 18 3.29 -1.94 -10.96
CA ASP A 18 4.04 -2.85 -10.08
C ASP A 18 3.27 -3.08 -8.77
N MET A 19 2.70 -2.02 -8.21
CA MET A 19 1.85 -2.13 -7.03
C MET A 19 0.62 -3.01 -7.28
N ALA A 20 0.01 -2.90 -8.47
CA ALA A 20 -1.10 -3.76 -8.86
C ALA A 20 -0.69 -5.24 -9.00
N LYS A 21 0.50 -5.52 -9.54
CA LYS A 21 1.06 -6.88 -9.64
C LYS A 21 1.27 -7.52 -8.25
N ILE A 22 1.75 -6.76 -7.27
CA ILE A 22 1.99 -7.27 -5.90
C ILE A 22 0.71 -7.85 -5.29
N ILE A 23 -0.43 -7.22 -5.54
CA ILE A 23 -1.72 -7.64 -4.98
C ILE A 23 -2.61 -8.42 -5.97
N GLY A 24 -2.09 -8.74 -7.16
CA GLY A 24 -2.79 -9.56 -8.15
C GLY A 24 -4.02 -8.90 -8.79
N VAL A 25 -3.99 -7.58 -9.01
CA VAL A 25 -5.10 -6.84 -9.65
C VAL A 25 -4.64 -6.07 -10.90
N SER A 26 -5.59 -5.55 -11.67
CA SER A 26 -5.26 -4.65 -12.79
C SER A 26 -4.77 -3.28 -12.30
N ARG A 27 -4.00 -2.56 -13.13
CA ARG A 27 -3.54 -1.19 -12.80
C ARG A 27 -4.71 -0.25 -12.52
N SER A 28 -5.77 -0.29 -13.32
CA SER A 28 -6.95 0.56 -13.12
C SER A 28 -7.66 0.25 -11.80
N THR A 29 -7.76 -1.03 -11.41
CA THR A 29 -8.27 -1.45 -10.11
C THR A 29 -7.42 -0.88 -8.97
N TYR A 30 -6.09 -0.98 -9.06
CA TYR A 30 -5.19 -0.39 -8.06
C TYR A 30 -5.38 1.14 -7.95
N GLU A 31 -5.47 1.84 -9.07
CA GLU A 31 -5.68 3.29 -9.09
C GLU A 31 -7.01 3.70 -8.44
N GLN A 32 -8.08 2.94 -8.65
CA GLN A 32 -9.36 3.15 -7.96
C GLN A 32 -9.26 2.86 -6.45
N LYS A 33 -8.51 1.83 -6.05
CA LYS A 33 -8.27 1.49 -4.63
C LYS A 33 -7.48 2.58 -3.90
N ILE A 34 -6.47 3.17 -4.54
CA ILE A 34 -5.74 4.31 -3.97
C ILE A 34 -6.65 5.53 -3.76
N LYS A 35 -7.53 5.82 -4.72
CA LYS A 35 -8.49 6.94 -4.59
C LYS A 35 -9.53 6.69 -3.49
N SER A 36 -10.05 5.46 -3.40
CA SER A 36 -11.14 5.11 -2.48
C SER A 36 -10.67 4.65 -1.10
N GLY A 37 -9.40 4.27 -0.95
CA GLY A 37 -8.85 3.63 0.26
C GLY A 37 -9.29 2.17 0.46
N ARG A 38 -10.06 1.58 -0.46
CA ARG A 38 -10.70 0.25 -0.30
C ARG A 38 -9.77 -0.91 -0.67
N PHE A 39 -8.76 -1.13 0.16
CA PHE A 39 -7.97 -2.36 0.12
C PHE A 39 -8.59 -3.42 1.02
N THR A 40 -8.55 -4.68 0.57
CA THR A 40 -8.96 -5.82 1.40
C THR A 40 -7.85 -6.16 2.41
N PRO A 41 -8.17 -6.82 3.54
CA PRO A 41 -7.15 -7.28 4.48
C PRO A 41 -6.05 -8.11 3.81
N LYS A 42 -6.43 -9.00 2.88
CA LYS A 42 -5.48 -9.83 2.10
C LYS A 42 -4.52 -8.98 1.27
N GLU A 43 -5.01 -7.93 0.61
CA GLU A 43 -4.17 -7.02 -0.19
C GLU A 43 -3.18 -6.25 0.69
N CYS A 44 -3.64 -5.76 1.84
CA CYS A 44 -2.77 -5.13 2.83
C CYS A 44 -1.69 -6.10 3.34
N THR A 45 -2.05 -7.36 3.64
CA THR A 45 -1.07 -8.39 4.04
C THR A 45 -0.03 -8.64 2.95
N MET A 46 -0.42 -8.68 1.67
CA MET A 46 0.52 -8.85 0.56
C MET A 46 1.52 -7.69 0.48
N PHE A 47 1.08 -6.45 0.71
CA PHE A 47 2.00 -5.31 0.82
C PHE A 47 2.92 -5.41 2.04
N CYS A 48 2.40 -5.84 3.20
CA CYS A 48 3.21 -6.06 4.40
C CYS A 48 4.35 -7.04 4.15
N VAL A 49 4.04 -8.18 3.52
CA VAL A 49 5.02 -9.21 3.15
C VAL A 49 6.05 -8.65 2.16
N PHE A 50 5.60 -7.97 1.11
CA PHE A 50 6.49 -7.40 0.09
C PHE A 50 7.43 -6.32 0.63
N PHE A 51 6.93 -5.44 1.49
CA PHE A 51 7.72 -4.36 2.09
C PHE A 51 8.45 -4.77 3.37
N ARG A 52 8.19 -5.97 3.91
CA ARG A 52 8.66 -6.44 5.22
C ARG A 52 8.31 -5.44 6.32
N LYS A 53 7.05 -5.01 6.36
CA LYS A 53 6.51 -4.06 7.33
C LYS A 53 5.26 -4.64 8.00
N PRO A 54 5.00 -4.32 9.28
CA PRO A 54 3.80 -4.76 9.97
C PRO A 54 2.55 -4.06 9.40
N PHE A 55 1.37 -4.61 9.67
CA PHE A 55 0.11 -4.09 9.13
C PHE A 55 -0.18 -2.67 9.62
N GLU A 56 0.12 -2.42 10.89
CA GLU A 56 0.02 -1.14 11.58
C GLU A 56 0.81 -0.05 10.84
N TYR A 57 1.95 -0.40 10.25
CA TYR A 57 2.78 0.54 9.48
C TYR A 57 2.03 1.10 8.26
N LEU A 58 1.08 0.38 7.67
CA LEU A 58 0.33 0.91 6.52
C LEU A 58 -0.56 2.11 6.90
N PHE A 59 -0.98 2.19 8.17
CA PHE A 59 -1.93 3.16 8.69
C PHE A 59 -1.28 4.21 9.60
N PHE A 60 -0.11 3.91 10.14
CA PHE A 60 0.60 4.78 11.09
C PHE A 60 0.84 6.18 10.51
N THR A 61 0.50 7.20 11.27
CA THR A 61 0.76 8.60 10.92
C THR A 61 1.71 9.23 11.94
N GLU A 62 2.40 10.31 11.61
CA GLU A 62 3.32 10.99 12.54
C GLU A 62 2.64 11.42 13.86
N LYS A 63 1.30 11.53 13.89
CA LYS A 63 0.52 11.80 15.10
C LYS A 63 0.49 10.65 16.11
N ASP A 64 0.85 9.44 15.69
CA ASP A 64 0.86 8.24 16.55
C ASP A 64 2.18 8.07 17.32
N ILE A 65 3.17 8.95 17.11
CA ILE A 65 4.42 9.05 17.90
C ILE A 65 4.26 10.24 18.85
N SER A 66 3.52 10.06 19.94
CA SER A 66 3.40 11.03 21.04
C SER A 66 4.32 10.65 22.20
#